data_AF-A0AAD1TD79-F1
#
_entry.id   AF-A0AAD1TD79-F1
#
_cell.length_a   1.000
_cell.length_b   1.000
_cell.length_c   1.000
_cell.angle_alpha   90.00
_cell.angle_beta   90.00
_cell.angle_gamma   90.00
#
_symmetry.space_group_name_H-M   'P 1'
#
loop_
_entity.id
_entity.type
_entity.pdbx_description
1 polymer ?
#
loop_
_entity_poly.entity_id
_entity_poly.type
_entity_poly.pdbx_seq_one_letter_code
_entity_poly.pdbx_strand_id
1 'polypeptide(L)'
;MEETQEAHNHLIDQVNTLQVTISTMENKLMDIEDRARRNNLRLWGIPETVAPADLQAYLHEFFHVLSPDTPSAMLLLDRAHRIPKPQHLPPSVPRDVILCAHYHHIKEIILKQSRNNKNIPSKYTDIKIFPDLSAATLRRRKTFQPITTILRQHQIAYRWGYPLKLLISKEGATKVLNSPEDGEKLLREWNLPTPSKPTRETAALHREWRKA
;
A
#
# COMPACT_ATOMS: atom_id res chain seq x y z
N MET A 1 36.73 8.65 35.84
CA MET A 1 36.71 8.29 34.39
C MET A 1 35.98 6.97 34.16
N GLU A 2 36.11 5.99 35.04
CA GLU A 2 35.42 4.70 34.94
C GLU A 2 33.90 4.81 35.20
N GLU A 3 33.48 5.46 36.29
CA GLU A 3 32.06 5.72 36.59
C GLU A 3 31.33 6.51 35.48
N THR A 4 32.03 7.47 34.85
CA THR A 4 31.48 8.24 33.73
C THR A 4 31.31 7.39 32.47
N GLN A 5 32.19 6.41 32.25
CA GLN A 5 32.09 5.48 31.13
C GLN A 5 30.96 4.47 31.35
N GLU A 6 30.79 3.99 32.58
CA GLU A 6 29.69 3.10 32.94
C GLU A 6 28.33 3.79 32.80
N ALA A 7 28.20 5.03 33.30
CA ALA A 7 26.99 5.82 33.11
C ALA A 7 26.67 6.06 31.64
N HIS A 8 27.70 6.33 30.81
CA HIS A 8 27.54 6.50 29.37
C HIS A 8 27.04 5.21 28.69
N ASN A 9 27.64 4.06 29.01
CA ASN A 9 27.23 2.77 28.46
C ASN A 9 25.79 2.42 28.87
N HIS A 10 25.43 2.68 30.13
CA HIS A 10 24.07 2.47 30.62
C HIS A 10 23.05 3.32 29.88
N LEU A 11 23.37 4.60 29.62
CA LEU A 11 22.51 5.47 28.82
C LEU A 11 22.35 4.98 27.38
N ILE A 12 23.43 4.49 26.76
CA ILE A 12 23.35 3.88 25.42
C ILE A 12 22.41 2.68 25.42
N ASP A 13 22.53 1.79 26.41
CA ASP A 13 21.66 0.60 26.52
C ASP A 13 20.20 0.98 26.73
N GLN A 14 19.93 1.99 27.56
CA GLN A 14 18.59 2.53 27.74
C GLN A 14 18.03 3.11 26.44
N VAL A 15 18.82 3.91 25.72
CA VAL A 15 18.41 4.49 24.43
C VAL A 15 18.12 3.40 23.40
N ASN A 16 18.98 2.38 23.29
CA ASN A 16 18.76 1.24 22.41
C ASN A 16 17.49 0.47 22.76
N THR A 17 17.26 0.24 24.06
CA THR A 17 16.05 -0.44 24.55
C THR A 17 14.80 0.36 24.19
N LEU A 18 14.81 1.68 24.43
CA LEU A 18 13.69 2.57 24.09
C LEU A 18 13.43 2.59 22.57
N GLN A 19 14.47 2.63 21.75
CA GLN A 19 14.33 2.58 20.28
C GLN A 19 13.66 1.27 19.83
N VAL A 20 14.05 0.13 20.39
CA VAL A 20 13.43 -1.17 20.10
C VAL A 20 11.97 -1.20 20.55
N THR A 21 11.66 -0.67 21.74
CA THR A 21 10.29 -0.58 22.24
C THR A 21 9.41 0.29 21.34
N ILE A 22 9.88 1.47 20.95
CA ILE A 22 9.15 2.39 20.05
C ILE A 22 8.88 1.71 18.71
N SER A 23 9.89 1.11 18.08
CA SER A 23 9.74 0.39 16.81
C SER A 23 8.71 -0.75 16.92
N THR A 24 8.72 -1.48 18.04
CA THR A 24 7.75 -2.55 18.32
C THR A 24 6.34 -2.00 18.48
N MET A 25 6.16 -0.88 19.18
CA MET A 25 4.86 -0.23 19.35
C MET A 25 4.32 0.29 18.01
N GLU A 26 5.16 0.93 17.21
CA GLU A 26 4.79 1.38 15.85
C GLU A 26 4.31 0.21 14.98
N ASN A 27 5.01 -0.94 15.04
CA ASN A 27 4.61 -2.14 14.32
C ASN A 27 3.24 -2.66 14.77
N LYS A 28 2.96 -2.63 16.08
CA LYS A 28 1.67 -3.07 16.64
C LYS A 28 0.54 -2.10 16.28
N LEU A 29 0.77 -0.79 16.33
CA LEU A 29 -0.22 0.21 15.96
C LEU A 29 -0.60 0.09 14.47
N MET A 30 0.40 -0.05 13.60
CA MET A 30 0.21 -0.31 12.18
C MET A 30 -0.63 -1.57 11.94
N ASP A 31 -0.41 -2.62 12.73
CA ASP A 31 -1.16 -3.87 12.65
C ASP A 31 -2.63 -3.72 12.95
N ILE A 32 -2.91 -3.09 14.09
CA ILE A 32 -4.27 -2.88 14.56
C ILE A 32 -5.03 -2.04 13.53
N GLU A 33 -4.40 -0.99 13.01
CA GLU A 33 -4.99 -0.11 12.01
C GLU A 33 -5.28 -0.85 10.68
N ASP A 34 -4.33 -1.63 10.17
CA ASP A 34 -4.52 -2.40 8.93
C ASP A 34 -5.54 -3.54 9.10
N ARG A 35 -5.56 -4.22 10.25
CA ARG A 35 -6.58 -5.25 10.54
C ARG A 35 -7.98 -4.67 10.62
N ALA A 36 -8.13 -3.48 11.21
CA ALA A 36 -9.40 -2.77 11.25
C ALA A 36 -9.90 -2.39 9.84
N ARG A 37 -8.98 -2.17 8.89
CA ARG A 37 -9.27 -1.80 7.49
C ARG A 37 -9.24 -2.97 6.51
N ARG A 38 -9.08 -4.22 6.97
CA ARG A 38 -8.89 -5.38 6.08
C ARG A 38 -10.00 -5.60 5.05
N ASN A 39 -11.22 -5.20 5.39
CA ASN A 39 -12.41 -5.27 4.54
C ASN A 39 -12.63 -4.01 3.70
N ASN A 40 -11.84 -2.97 3.94
CA ASN A 40 -11.95 -1.72 3.23
C ASN A 40 -11.23 -1.78 1.88
N LEU A 41 -11.83 -1.09 0.91
CA LEU A 41 -11.31 -0.81 -0.41
C LEU A 41 -11.27 0.70 -0.60
N ARG A 42 -10.20 1.18 -1.24
CA ARG A 42 -10.06 2.56 -1.69
C ARG A 42 -10.23 2.60 -3.19
N LEU A 43 -11.24 3.32 -3.66
CA LEU A 43 -11.55 3.47 -5.07
C LEU A 43 -11.20 4.88 -5.54
N TRP A 44 -10.50 4.95 -6.67
CA TRP A 44 -10.14 6.18 -7.37
C TRP A 44 -10.96 6.30 -8.66
N GLY A 45 -11.19 7.52 -9.14
CA GLY A 45 -11.81 7.76 -10.45
C GLY A 45 -13.33 7.67 -10.48
N ILE A 46 -14.01 7.59 -9.32
CA ILE A 46 -15.48 7.61 -9.27
C ILE A 46 -15.97 9.04 -9.60
N PRO A 47 -16.75 9.25 -10.69
CA PRO A 47 -17.18 10.58 -11.11
C PRO A 47 -17.91 11.33 -10.01
N GLU A 48 -17.61 12.61 -9.81
CA GLU A 48 -18.26 13.45 -8.77
C GLU A 48 -19.75 13.71 -9.04
N THR A 49 -20.21 13.46 -10.27
CA THR A 49 -21.63 13.51 -10.64
C THR A 49 -22.47 12.45 -9.92
N VAL A 50 -21.84 11.36 -9.45
CA VAL A 50 -22.52 10.35 -8.63
C VAL A 50 -22.74 10.91 -7.23
N ALA A 51 -24.01 11.19 -6.92
CA ALA A 51 -24.43 11.71 -5.63
C ALA A 51 -24.15 10.72 -4.50
N PRO A 52 -24.00 11.19 -3.25
CA PRO A 52 -23.74 10.30 -2.11
C PRO A 52 -24.81 9.22 -1.90
N ALA A 53 -26.07 9.51 -2.20
CA ALA A 53 -27.18 8.56 -2.07
C ALA A 53 -27.11 7.43 -3.10
N ASP A 54 -26.64 7.73 -4.31
CA ASP A 54 -26.57 6.77 -5.43
C ASP A 54 -25.25 6.00 -5.46
N LEU A 55 -24.27 6.41 -4.64
CA LEU A 55 -22.92 5.85 -4.66
C LEU A 55 -22.91 4.34 -4.43
N GLN A 56 -23.73 3.84 -3.51
CA GLN A 56 -23.79 2.41 -3.21
C GLN A 56 -24.36 1.60 -4.38
N ALA A 57 -25.42 2.12 -5.03
CA ALA A 57 -26.01 1.48 -6.21
C ALA A 57 -25.02 1.48 -7.39
N TYR A 58 -24.36 2.62 -7.64
CA TYR A 58 -23.34 2.74 -8.68
C TYR A 58 -22.18 1.74 -8.49
N LEU A 59 -21.69 1.60 -7.26
CA LEU A 59 -20.62 0.66 -6.94
C LEU A 59 -21.08 -0.80 -7.09
N HIS A 60 -22.31 -1.11 -6.71
CA HIS A 60 -22.88 -2.44 -6.89
C HIS A 60 -22.95 -2.84 -8.38
N GLU A 61 -23.42 -1.94 -9.25
CA GLU A 61 -23.39 -2.15 -10.70
C GLU A 61 -21.97 -2.36 -11.23
N PHE A 62 -21.03 -1.51 -10.80
CA PHE A 62 -19.64 -1.61 -11.20
C PHE A 62 -19.02 -2.95 -10.82
N PHE A 63 -19.26 -3.44 -9.59
CA PHE A 63 -18.71 -4.73 -9.16
C PHE A 63 -19.34 -5.92 -9.86
N HIS A 64 -20.62 -5.84 -10.22
CA HIS A 64 -21.27 -6.87 -11.02
C HIS A 64 -20.63 -6.98 -12.41
N VAL A 65 -20.29 -5.84 -13.03
CA VAL A 65 -19.55 -5.80 -14.29
C VAL A 65 -18.10 -6.27 -14.12
N LEU A 66 -17.44 -5.90 -13.03
CA LEU A 66 -16.04 -6.25 -12.78
C LEU A 66 -15.86 -7.75 -12.50
N SER A 67 -16.82 -8.36 -11.81
CA SER A 67 -16.78 -9.74 -11.31
C SER A 67 -18.12 -10.45 -11.58
N PRO A 68 -18.43 -10.74 -12.87
CA PRO A 68 -19.73 -11.32 -13.25
C PRO A 68 -19.95 -12.73 -12.66
N ASP A 69 -18.87 -13.47 -12.38
CA ASP A 69 -18.93 -14.80 -11.76
C ASP A 69 -19.33 -14.76 -10.28
N THR A 70 -19.32 -13.58 -9.64
CA THR A 70 -19.67 -13.43 -8.23
C THR A 70 -21.17 -13.22 -8.08
N PRO A 71 -21.88 -14.06 -7.31
CA PRO A 71 -23.32 -13.88 -7.11
C PRO A 71 -23.63 -12.52 -6.49
N SER A 72 -24.65 -11.82 -7.02
CA SER A 72 -25.04 -10.49 -6.53
C SER A 72 -25.41 -10.50 -5.04
N ALA A 73 -25.98 -11.60 -4.53
CA ALA A 73 -26.27 -11.78 -3.11
C ALA A 73 -25.03 -11.76 -2.20
N MET A 74 -23.84 -12.01 -2.75
CA MET A 74 -22.57 -11.95 -2.01
C MET A 74 -21.85 -10.60 -2.16
N LEU A 75 -22.24 -9.75 -3.11
CA LEU A 75 -21.69 -8.40 -3.33
C LEU A 75 -22.27 -7.37 -2.34
N LEU A 76 -22.34 -7.74 -1.06
CA LEU A 76 -22.84 -6.89 0.01
C LEU A 76 -21.81 -5.83 0.41
N LEU A 77 -22.26 -4.57 0.41
CA LEU A 77 -21.47 -3.40 0.76
C LEU A 77 -22.02 -2.83 2.07
N ASP A 78 -21.19 -2.76 3.12
CA ASP A 78 -21.63 -2.23 4.42
C ASP A 78 -21.71 -0.71 4.41
N ARG A 79 -20.70 -0.06 3.84
CA ARG A 79 -20.56 1.41 3.83
C ARG A 79 -19.78 1.86 2.62
N ALA A 80 -20.21 2.94 1.98
CA ALA A 80 -19.47 3.62 0.93
C ALA A 80 -19.54 5.14 1.16
N HIS A 81 -18.40 5.82 1.20
CA HIS A 81 -18.38 7.27 1.34
C HIS A 81 -17.15 7.88 0.67
N ARG A 82 -17.31 9.12 0.19
CA ARG A 82 -16.19 9.91 -0.32
C ARG A 82 -15.35 10.45 0.82
N ILE A 83 -14.04 10.45 0.65
CA ILE A 83 -13.12 11.10 1.59
C ILE A 83 -12.70 12.48 1.10
N PRO A 84 -12.36 13.40 2.01
CA PRO A 84 -11.81 14.70 1.63
C PRO A 84 -10.58 14.55 0.73
N LYS A 85 -10.50 15.40 -0.28
CA LYS A 85 -9.36 15.44 -1.19
C LYS A 85 -8.19 16.16 -0.50
N PRO A 86 -6.96 15.63 -0.57
CA PRO A 86 -5.76 16.38 -0.19
C PRO A 86 -5.63 17.69 -0.98
N GLN A 87 -5.22 18.78 -0.31
CA GLN A 87 -5.12 20.11 -0.93
C GLN A 87 -4.16 20.17 -2.15
N HIS A 88 -3.16 19.29 -2.20
CA HIS A 88 -2.18 19.24 -3.29
C HIS A 88 -2.72 18.59 -4.57
N LEU A 89 -3.91 17.99 -4.55
CA LEU A 89 -4.49 17.40 -5.76
C LEU A 89 -5.35 18.43 -6.52
N PRO A 90 -5.24 18.50 -7.86
CA PRO A 90 -6.01 19.42 -8.67
C PRO A 90 -7.53 19.31 -8.43
N PRO A 91 -8.30 20.41 -8.56
CA PRO A 91 -9.76 20.39 -8.45
C PRO A 91 -10.43 19.38 -9.38
N SER A 92 -9.86 19.13 -10.56
CA SER A 92 -10.35 18.18 -11.57
C SER A 92 -10.29 16.71 -11.15
N VAL A 93 -9.42 16.35 -10.21
CA VAL A 93 -9.32 14.97 -9.72
C VAL A 93 -10.51 14.66 -8.79
N PRO A 94 -11.30 13.62 -9.08
CA PRO A 94 -12.44 13.24 -8.23
C PRO A 94 -11.96 12.76 -6.85
N ARG A 95 -12.79 12.94 -5.82
CA ARG A 95 -12.53 12.40 -4.48
C ARG A 95 -12.56 10.88 -4.49
N ASP A 96 -11.59 10.32 -3.79
CA ASP A 96 -11.54 8.90 -3.48
C ASP A 96 -12.77 8.46 -2.68
N VAL A 97 -13.15 7.20 -2.86
CA VAL A 97 -14.20 6.54 -2.08
C VAL A 97 -13.59 5.46 -1.21
N ILE A 98 -13.95 5.44 0.06
CA ILE A 98 -13.72 4.30 0.95
C ILE A 98 -14.99 3.45 0.98
N LEU A 99 -14.82 2.17 0.68
CA LEU A 99 -15.85 1.17 0.67
C LEU A 99 -15.51 0.07 1.67
N CYS A 100 -16.45 -0.32 2.53
CA CYS A 100 -16.34 -1.51 3.37
C CYS A 100 -17.15 -2.64 2.74
N ALA A 101 -16.48 -3.70 2.29
CA ALA A 101 -17.15 -4.91 1.83
C ALA A 101 -17.54 -5.77 3.03
N HIS A 102 -18.73 -6.37 2.98
CA HIS A 102 -19.22 -7.20 4.08
C HIS A 102 -18.34 -8.44 4.31
N TYR A 103 -18.03 -9.15 3.21
CA TYR A 103 -17.24 -10.36 3.24
C TYR A 103 -15.80 -10.13 2.78
N HIS A 104 -14.83 -10.52 3.61
CA HIS A 104 -13.41 -10.39 3.30
C HIS A 104 -13.00 -11.13 2.00
N HIS A 105 -13.52 -12.34 1.79
CA HIS A 105 -13.19 -13.14 0.61
C HIS A 105 -13.69 -12.49 -0.69
N ILE A 106 -14.87 -11.85 -0.67
CA ILE A 106 -15.43 -11.11 -1.81
C ILE A 106 -14.53 -9.91 -2.15
N LYS A 107 -14.07 -9.18 -1.12
CA LYS A 107 -13.12 -8.09 -1.30
C LYS A 107 -11.82 -8.55 -1.97
N GLU A 108 -11.29 -9.71 -1.61
CA GLU A 108 -10.09 -10.27 -2.26
C GLU A 108 -10.35 -10.71 -3.71
N ILE A 109 -11.55 -11.26 -4.00
CA ILE A 109 -11.98 -11.56 -5.38
C ILE A 109 -12.04 -10.27 -6.20
N ILE A 110 -12.70 -9.22 -5.71
CA ILE A 110 -12.79 -7.91 -6.37
C ILE A 110 -11.39 -7.35 -6.67
N LEU A 111 -10.46 -7.39 -5.70
CA LEU A 111 -9.08 -6.94 -5.92
C LEU A 111 -8.34 -7.76 -6.96
N LYS A 112 -8.55 -9.08 -6.99
CA LYS A 112 -7.94 -9.96 -8.00
C LYS A 112 -8.48 -9.64 -9.38
N GLN A 113 -9.79 -9.49 -9.52
CA GLN A 113 -10.43 -9.16 -10.80
C GLN A 113 -10.01 -7.78 -11.29
N SER A 114 -9.93 -6.77 -10.41
CA SER A 114 -9.46 -5.43 -10.76
C SER A 114 -8.05 -5.40 -11.37
N ARG A 115 -7.18 -6.35 -11.02
CA ARG A 115 -5.81 -6.43 -11.57
C ARG A 115 -5.73 -7.16 -12.90
N ASN A 116 -6.65 -8.11 -13.12
CA ASN A 116 -6.59 -9.05 -14.24
C ASN A 116 -7.53 -8.65 -15.39
N ASN A 117 -8.62 -7.95 -15.08
CA ASN A 117 -9.68 -7.70 -16.04
C ASN A 117 -9.29 -6.56 -17.00
N LYS A 118 -9.27 -6.88 -18.29
CA LYS A 118 -8.96 -5.93 -19.38
C LYS A 118 -10.22 -5.40 -20.07
N ASN A 119 -11.39 -5.97 -19.78
CA ASN A 119 -12.64 -5.69 -20.48
C ASN A 119 -13.62 -4.91 -19.59
N ILE A 120 -13.18 -3.75 -19.09
CA ILE A 120 -14.03 -2.85 -18.31
C ILE A 120 -14.71 -1.86 -19.29
N PRO A 121 -16.04 -1.67 -19.22
CA PRO A 121 -16.74 -0.69 -20.05
C PRO A 121 -16.16 0.73 -19.91
N SER A 122 -16.25 1.53 -20.98
CA SER A 122 -15.67 2.88 -21.02
C SER A 122 -16.10 3.78 -19.85
N LYS A 123 -17.32 3.59 -19.32
CA LYS A 123 -17.83 4.35 -18.15
C LYS A 123 -17.09 4.08 -16.84
N TYR A 124 -16.31 3.00 -16.77
CA TYR A 124 -15.64 2.53 -15.56
C TYR A 124 -14.11 2.42 -15.74
N THR A 125 -13.57 2.79 -16.90
CA THR A 125 -12.14 2.63 -17.23
C THR A 125 -11.22 3.43 -16.30
N ASP A 126 -11.68 4.58 -15.82
CA ASP A 126 -10.91 5.41 -14.90
C ASP A 126 -10.89 4.88 -13.45
N ILE A 127 -11.73 3.88 -13.15
CA ILE A 127 -11.87 3.37 -11.79
C ILE A 127 -10.70 2.46 -11.45
N LYS A 128 -9.97 2.80 -10.38
CA LYS A 128 -8.88 1.97 -9.84
C LYS A 128 -9.20 1.56 -8.41
N ILE A 129 -8.92 0.30 -8.08
CA ILE A 129 -9.24 -0.29 -6.79
C ILE A 129 -7.96 -0.68 -6.06
N PHE A 130 -7.84 -0.22 -4.82
CA PHE A 130 -6.71 -0.53 -3.96
C PHE A 130 -7.20 -1.05 -2.60
N PRO A 131 -6.38 -1.87 -1.92
CA PRO A 131 -6.58 -2.11 -0.50
C PRO A 131 -6.46 -0.80 0.28
N ASP A 132 -7.36 -0.57 1.24
CA ASP A 132 -7.25 0.56 2.16
C ASP A 132 -6.23 0.23 3.26
N LEU A 133 -5.05 0.84 3.17
CA LEU A 133 -3.92 0.60 4.07
C LEU A 133 -3.62 1.85 4.89
N SER A 134 -3.08 1.66 6.09
CA SER A 134 -2.60 2.75 6.91
C SER A 134 -1.53 3.60 6.23
N ALA A 135 -1.51 4.89 6.60
CA ALA A 135 -0.50 5.81 6.11
C ALA A 135 0.91 5.37 6.52
N ALA A 136 1.06 4.69 7.66
CA ALA A 136 2.32 4.13 8.10
C ALA A 136 2.76 2.95 7.20
N THR A 137 1.85 2.02 6.89
CA THR A 137 2.11 0.93 5.93
C THR A 137 2.45 1.45 4.54
N LEU A 138 1.70 2.44 4.03
CA LEU A 138 1.97 3.04 2.72
C LEU A 138 3.35 3.72 2.68
N ARG A 139 3.71 4.48 3.73
CA ARG A 139 5.04 5.11 3.84
C ARG A 139 6.15 4.08 3.82
N ARG A 140 6.02 2.98 4.58
CA ARG A 140 7.02 1.92 4.57
C ARG A 140 7.04 1.14 3.25
N ARG A 141 5.90 0.85 2.62
CA ARG A 141 5.90 0.24 1.26
C ARG A 141 6.61 1.11 0.24
N LYS A 142 6.51 2.43 0.37
CA LYS A 142 7.22 3.38 -0.50
C LYS A 142 8.74 3.26 -0.39
N THR A 143 9.31 2.90 0.76
CA THR A 143 10.77 2.70 0.88
C THR A 143 11.26 1.51 0.06
N PHE A 144 10.40 0.51 -0.17
CA PHE A 144 10.67 -0.63 -1.06
C PHE A 144 10.34 -0.35 -2.54
N GLN A 145 9.86 0.85 -2.91
CA GLN A 145 9.54 1.20 -4.30
C GLN A 145 10.71 0.95 -5.27
N PRO A 146 11.97 1.31 -4.95
CA PRO A 146 13.09 1.08 -5.86
C PRO A 146 13.28 -0.42 -6.14
N ILE A 147 13.26 -1.26 -5.09
CA ILE A 147 13.40 -2.72 -5.19
C ILE A 147 12.24 -3.32 -5.99
N THR A 148 10.99 -2.99 -5.64
CA THR A 148 9.81 -3.52 -6.33
C THR A 148 9.71 -3.08 -7.79
N THR A 149 10.34 -1.97 -8.16
CA THR A 149 10.42 -1.52 -9.57
C THR A 149 11.35 -2.44 -10.35
N ILE A 150 12.53 -2.75 -9.81
CA ILE A 150 13.48 -3.70 -10.42
C ILE A 150 12.86 -5.10 -10.51
N LEU A 151 12.22 -5.58 -9.44
CA LEU A 151 11.53 -6.88 -9.47
C LEU A 151 10.49 -6.98 -10.58
N ARG A 152 9.70 -5.91 -10.80
CA ARG A 152 8.72 -5.84 -11.91
C ARG A 152 9.38 -5.85 -13.28
N GLN A 153 10.47 -5.11 -13.46
CA GLN A 153 11.22 -5.07 -14.73
C GLN A 153 11.78 -6.44 -15.10
N HIS A 154 12.23 -7.21 -14.11
CA HIS A 154 12.75 -8.55 -14.30
C HIS A 154 11.67 -9.65 -14.18
N GLN A 155 10.38 -9.28 -14.14
CA GLN A 155 9.25 -10.22 -14.04
C GLN A 155 9.32 -11.18 -12.83
N ILE A 156 9.98 -10.75 -11.75
CA ILE A 156 10.09 -11.52 -10.52
C ILE A 156 8.84 -11.28 -9.68
N ALA A 157 8.12 -12.35 -9.38
CA ALA A 157 6.92 -12.28 -8.56
C ALA A 157 7.25 -11.92 -7.11
N TYR A 158 6.47 -11.01 -6.54
CA TYR A 158 6.53 -10.67 -5.13
C TYR A 158 5.13 -10.46 -4.55
N ARG A 159 5.03 -10.58 -3.23
CA ARG A 159 3.81 -10.33 -2.46
C ARG A 159 4.14 -9.62 -1.16
N TRP A 160 3.21 -8.81 -0.69
CA TRP A 160 3.32 -8.17 0.62
C TRP A 160 2.80 -9.12 1.71
N GLY A 161 3.60 -9.33 2.74
CA GLY A 161 3.23 -10.06 3.94
C GLY A 161 2.96 -9.13 5.13
N TYR A 162 2.40 -9.73 6.17
CA TYR A 162 2.10 -9.07 7.44
C TYR A 162 2.87 -9.74 8.60
N PRO A 163 3.47 -8.99 9.57
CA PRO A 163 3.78 -7.55 9.53
C PRO A 163 4.57 -7.19 8.27
N LEU A 164 4.59 -5.91 7.89
CA LEU A 164 5.08 -5.48 6.57
C LEU A 164 6.42 -6.11 6.21
N LYS A 165 6.38 -7.06 5.27
CA LYS A 165 7.54 -7.75 4.70
C LYS A 165 7.30 -7.98 3.22
N LEU A 166 8.37 -7.98 2.43
CA LEU A 166 8.30 -8.27 1.00
C LEU A 166 8.73 -9.72 0.78
N LEU A 167 7.79 -10.57 0.36
CA LEU A 167 8.10 -11.95 0.00
C LEU A 167 8.34 -12.00 -1.50
N ILE A 168 9.51 -12.50 -1.90
CA ILE A 168 9.94 -12.59 -3.29
C ILE A 168 10.07 -14.06 -3.66
N SER A 169 9.49 -14.46 -4.77
CA SER A 169 9.54 -15.83 -5.28
C SER A 169 10.41 -15.88 -6.53
N LYS A 170 11.52 -16.61 -6.46
CA LYS A 170 12.45 -16.85 -7.58
C LYS A 170 12.92 -18.31 -7.53
N GLU A 171 12.84 -19.02 -8.66
CA GLU A 171 13.37 -20.39 -8.82
C GLU A 171 12.87 -21.39 -7.74
N GLY A 172 11.60 -21.28 -7.35
CA GLY A 172 11.00 -22.16 -6.32
C GLY A 172 11.35 -21.80 -4.87
N ALA A 173 12.27 -20.85 -4.64
CA ALA A 173 12.58 -20.33 -3.31
C ALA A 173 11.78 -19.06 -3.01
N THR A 174 11.30 -18.93 -1.76
CA THR A 174 10.71 -17.68 -1.26
C THR A 174 11.69 -17.00 -0.30
N LYS A 175 12.12 -15.78 -0.65
CA LYS A 175 12.93 -14.92 0.23
C LYS A 175 12.02 -13.89 0.90
N VAL A 176 12.32 -13.57 2.16
CA VAL A 176 11.56 -12.59 2.95
C VAL A 176 12.46 -11.41 3.26
N LEU A 177 12.03 -10.21 2.88
CA LEU A 177 12.73 -8.96 3.18
C LEU A 177 11.97 -8.17 4.24
N ASN A 178 12.68 -7.77 5.29
CA ASN A 178 12.13 -6.94 6.36
C ASN A 178 12.54 -5.47 6.22
N SER A 179 13.63 -5.20 5.49
CA SER A 179 14.14 -3.86 5.22
C SER A 179 14.50 -3.66 3.73
N PRO A 180 14.50 -2.41 3.23
CA PRO A 180 15.05 -2.11 1.90
C PRO A 180 16.53 -2.50 1.77
N GLU A 181 17.31 -2.39 2.84
CA GLU A 181 18.73 -2.75 2.87
C GLU A 181 18.93 -4.25 2.60
N ASP A 182 18.06 -5.11 3.15
CA ASP A 182 18.05 -6.54 2.84
C ASP A 182 17.74 -6.78 1.36
N GLY A 183 16.85 -5.98 0.79
CA GLY A 183 16.52 -6.04 -0.63
C GLY A 183 17.68 -5.64 -1.54
N GLU A 184 18.42 -4.58 -1.20
CA GLU A 184 19.61 -4.21 -1.95
C GLU A 184 20.68 -5.30 -1.93
N LYS A 185 20.90 -5.95 -0.77
CA LYS A 185 21.80 -7.10 -0.65
C LYS A 185 21.34 -8.25 -1.55
N LEU A 186 20.06 -8.60 -1.50
CA LEU A 186 19.49 -9.67 -2.32
C LEU A 186 19.60 -9.37 -3.82
N LEU A 187 19.40 -8.11 -4.24
CA LEU A 187 19.57 -7.72 -5.64
C LEU A 187 21.03 -7.91 -6.10
N ARG A 188 22.02 -7.57 -5.26
CA ARG A 188 23.44 -7.84 -5.55
C ARG A 188 23.74 -9.33 -5.66
N GLU A 189 23.22 -10.14 -4.74
CA GLU A 189 23.34 -11.60 -4.80
C GLU A 189 22.79 -12.19 -6.11
N TRP A 190 21.77 -11.57 -6.68
CA TRP A 190 21.14 -12.00 -7.93
C TRP A 190 21.70 -11.33 -9.17
N ASN A 191 22.81 -10.57 -9.06
CA ASN A 191 23.39 -9.78 -10.15
C ASN A 191 22.37 -8.85 -10.83
N LEU A 192 21.40 -8.34 -10.07
CA LEU A 192 20.42 -7.37 -10.53
C LEU A 192 20.91 -5.94 -10.25
N PRO A 193 20.46 -4.95 -11.05
CA PRO A 193 20.82 -3.56 -10.80
C PRO A 193 20.39 -3.17 -9.40
N THR A 194 21.26 -2.46 -8.68
CA THR A 194 20.91 -1.90 -7.38
C THR A 194 20.32 -0.52 -7.56
N PRO A 195 19.30 -0.14 -6.78
CA PRO A 195 18.75 1.20 -6.86
C PRO A 195 19.85 2.22 -6.49
N SER A 196 20.14 3.14 -7.41
CA SER A 196 21.05 4.25 -7.13
C SER A 196 20.45 5.10 -6.01
N LYS A 197 21.23 5.40 -4.97
CA LYS A 197 20.82 6.40 -3.97
C LYS A 197 20.45 7.69 -4.71
N PRO A 198 19.31 8.34 -4.42
CA PRO A 198 18.99 9.60 -5.07
C PRO A 198 20.10 10.61 -4.76
N THR A 199 20.87 10.99 -5.78
CA THR A 199 21.88 12.05 -5.71
C THR A 199 21.19 13.36 -5.29
N ARG A 200 21.86 14.24 -4.55
CA ARG A 200 21.28 15.53 -4.08
C ARG A 200 20.57 16.33 -5.19
N GLU A 201 20.96 16.18 -6.45
CA GLU A 201 20.31 16.78 -7.63
C GLU A 201 18.91 16.23 -7.92
N THR A 202 18.65 14.93 -7.77
CA THR A 202 17.31 14.35 -7.97
C THR A 202 16.38 14.65 -6.79
N ALA A 203 16.92 14.86 -5.59
CA ALA A 203 16.16 15.35 -4.44
C ALA A 203 15.70 16.80 -4.59
N ALA A 204 16.42 17.63 -5.37
CA ALA A 204 16.03 19.00 -5.70
C ALA A 204 14.85 19.03 -6.68
N LEU A 205 14.89 18.21 -7.73
CA LEU A 205 13.77 18.05 -8.68
C LEU A 205 12.48 17.59 -7.98
N HIS A 206 12.58 16.72 -6.97
CA HIS A 206 11.42 16.28 -6.19
C HIS A 206 10.82 17.36 -5.25
N ARG A 207 11.54 18.45 -4.96
CA ARG A 207 10.98 19.61 -4.23
C ARG A 207 10.16 20.53 -5.14
N GLU A 208 10.54 20.66 -6.40
CA GLU A 208 9.81 21.51 -7.35
C GLU A 208 8.42 20.96 -7.67
N TRP A 209 8.25 19.64 -7.70
CA TRP A 209 6.94 18.99 -7.87
C TRP A 209 5.98 19.12 -6.67
N ARG A 210 6.43 19.58 -5.50
CA ARG A 210 5.57 19.85 -4.35
C ARG A 210 5.07 21.30 -4.28
N LYS A 211 5.54 22.16 -5.19
CA LYS A 211 5.22 23.60 -5.21
C LYS A 211 4.43 24.03 -6.44
N ALA A 212 3.97 23.10 -7.28
CA ALA A 212 3.07 23.35 -8.41
C ALA A 212 1.67 22.84 -8.09
#